data_AF-A0A7L4RSN2-F1
#
_entry.id   AF-A0A7L4RSN2-F1
#
_cell.length_a   1.000
_cell.length_b   1.000
_cell.length_c   1.000
_cell.angle_alpha   90.00
_cell.angle_beta   90.00
_cell.angle_gamma   90.00
#
_symmetry.space_group_name_H-M   'P 1'
#
loop_
_entity.id
_entity.type
_entity.pdbx_description
1 polymer ?
#
loop_
_entity_poly.entity_id
_entity_poly.type
_entity_poly.pdbx_seq_one_letter_code
_entity_poly.pdbx_strand_id
1 'polypeptide(L)' 'TSNIIEKDGELYFIDFGLAYNSHTIEDKATDVLVLKKMLKSTHWRYFDDIWNAFKKEYADAAVLKKTEDIEKRARYAEH' A
#
# COMPACT_ATOMS: atom_id res chain seq x y z
N THR A 1 8.62 -1.35 11.85
CA THR A 1 7.95 -0.17 12.42
C THR A 1 6.51 -0.20 11.94
N SER A 2 5.52 -0.17 12.84
CA SER A 2 4.10 -0.23 12.47
C SER A 2 3.60 1.18 12.16
N ASN A 3 3.27 1.43 10.91
CA ASN A 3 2.89 2.75 10.38
C ASN A 3 1.36 3.00 10.42
N ILE A 4 0.66 2.23 11.26
CA ILE A 4 -0.80 2.21 11.38
C ILE A 4 -1.14 2.20 12.88
N ILE A 5 -1.99 3.14 13.30
CA ILE A 5 -2.61 3.19 14.63
C ILE A 5 -4.08 2.83 14.48
N GLU A 6 -4.58 1.92 15.30
CA GLU A 6 -6.01 1.75 15.52
C GLU A 6 -6.44 2.64 16.68
N LYS A 7 -7.46 3.48 16.48
CA LYS A 7 -8.07 4.30 17.51
C LYS A 7 -9.59 4.27 17.34
N ASP A 8 -10.29 3.85 18.39
CA ASP A 8 -11.77 3.82 18.44
C ASP A 8 -12.43 3.02 17.30
N GLY A 9 -11.76 1.96 16.81
CA GLY A 9 -12.24 1.13 15.68
C GLY A 9 -11.94 1.73 14.30
N GLU A 10 -11.27 2.88 14.25
CA GLU A 10 -10.81 3.52 13.01
C GLU A 10 -9.30 3.34 12.84
N LEU A 11 -8.87 3.12 11.60
CA LEU A 11 -7.46 2.93 11.25
C LEU A 11 -6.86 4.25 10.75
N TYR A 12 -5.79 4.68 11.42
CA TYR A 12 -5.04 5.89 11.15
C TYR A 12 -3.67 5.53 10.61
N PHE A 13 -3.37 5.97 9.38
CA PHE A 13 -2.04 5.84 8.79
C PHE A 13 -1.14 6.97 9.32
N ILE A 14 -0.08 6.60 10.02
CA ILE A 14 0.85 7.52 10.68
C ILE A 14 2.28 7.22 10.24
N ASP A 15 2.50 7.14 8.93
CA ASP A 15 3.83 7.32 8.34
C ASP A 15 3.70 7.56 6.83
N PHE A 16 3.37 8.80 6.46
CA PHE A 16 3.64 9.30 5.11
C PHE A 16 5.04 9.96 5.06
N GLY A 17 5.91 9.66 6.03
CA GLY A 17 7.18 10.35 6.28
C GLY A 17 8.29 10.07 5.28
N LEU A 18 8.05 9.25 4.26
CA LEU A 18 8.95 9.06 3.12
C LEU A 18 8.45 9.70 1.84
N ALA A 19 7.69 10.80 1.97
CA ALA A 19 7.55 11.80 0.91
C ALA A 19 8.92 12.47 0.62
N TYR A 20 9.94 11.69 0.26
CA TYR A 20 11.07 12.20 -0.48
C TYR A 20 10.56 12.48 -1.89
N ASN A 21 10.96 13.62 -2.46
CA ASN A 21 10.53 14.12 -3.77
C ASN A 21 10.90 13.17 -4.93
N SER A 22 10.27 12.00 -5.03
CA SER A 22 10.31 11.16 -6.22
C SER A 22 9.04 11.34 -7.03
N HIS A 23 9.21 11.76 -8.28
CA HIS A 23 8.15 11.96 -9.25
C HIS A 23 7.80 10.69 -10.05
N THR A 24 8.47 9.56 -9.80
CA THR A 24 8.26 8.37 -10.64
C THR A 24 7.05 7.55 -10.20
N ILE A 25 6.37 6.95 -11.16
CA ILE A 25 5.27 6.01 -10.92
C ILE A 25 5.78 4.77 -10.15
N GLU A 26 7.06 4.41 -10.31
CA GLU A 26 7.68 3.23 -9.69
C GLU A 26 7.90 3.39 -8.19
N ASP A 27 8.36 4.56 -7.74
CA ASP A 27 8.59 4.81 -6.31
C ASP A 27 7.25 4.88 -5.57
N LYS A 28 6.27 5.61 -6.12
CA LYS A 28 4.90 5.62 -5.60
C LYS A 28 4.29 4.23 -5.53
N ALA A 29 4.49 3.42 -6.56
CA ALA A 29 3.96 2.07 -6.61
C ALA A 29 4.63 1.13 -5.59
N THR A 30 5.90 1.38 -5.28
CA THR A 30 6.65 0.67 -4.23
C THR A 30 6.10 1.01 -2.85
N ASP A 31 5.83 2.28 -2.56
CA ASP A 31 5.22 2.70 -1.29
C ASP A 31 3.83 2.09 -1.10
N VAL A 32 3.00 2.14 -2.15
CA VAL A 32 1.67 1.52 -2.16
C VAL A 32 1.76 0.00 -1.98
N LEU A 33 2.80 -0.66 -2.51
CA LEU A 33 3.02 -2.08 -2.29
C LEU A 33 3.39 -2.40 -0.83
N VAL A 34 4.23 -1.57 -0.21
CA VAL A 34 4.59 -1.70 1.21
C VAL A 34 3.33 -1.57 2.08
N LEU A 35 2.51 -0.55 1.82
CA LEU A 35 1.22 -0.35 2.47
C LEU A 35 0.31 -1.57 2.32
N LYS A 36 0.15 -2.09 1.10
CA LYS A 36 -0.65 -3.30 0.82
C LYS A 36 -0.17 -4.50 1.65
N LYS A 37 1.14 -4.73 1.71
CA LYS A 37 1.74 -5.84 2.49
C LYS A 37 1.47 -5.68 3.99
N MET A 38 1.65 -4.47 4.52
CA MET A 38 1.36 -4.16 5.93
C MET A 38 -0.12 -4.39 6.28
N LEU A 39 -1.04 -3.92 5.45
CA LEU A 39 -2.48 -4.16 5.65
C LEU A 39 -2.81 -5.65 5.63
N LYS A 40 -2.22 -6.39 4.70
CA LYS A 40 -2.43 -7.83 4.59
C LYS A 40 -1.84 -8.61 5.77
N SER A 41 -0.73 -8.15 6.37
CA SER A 41 -0.13 -8.81 7.55
C SER A 41 -0.85 -8.47 8.86
N THR A 42 -1.28 -7.21 9.03
CA THR A 42 -1.79 -6.71 10.32
C THR A 42 -3.31 -6.79 10.42
N HIS A 43 -4.03 -6.45 9.34
CA HIS A 43 -5.49 -6.38 9.31
C HIS A 43 -6.07 -7.33 8.25
N TRP A 44 -5.55 -8.55 8.18
CA TRP A 44 -5.93 -9.54 7.16
C TRP A 44 -7.44 -9.76 7.03
N ARG A 45 -8.19 -9.69 8.15
CA ARG A 45 -9.64 -9.92 8.19
C ARG A 45 -10.45 -8.84 7.46
N TYR A 46 -9.94 -7.61 7.43
CA TYR A 46 -10.60 -6.45 6.79
C TYR A 46 -9.82 -5.96 5.57
N PHE A 47 -8.84 -6.74 5.12
CA PHE A 47 -7.91 -6.33 4.07
C PHE A 47 -8.64 -5.93 2.79
N ASP A 48 -9.61 -6.73 2.34
CA ASP A 48 -10.33 -6.47 1.09
C ASP A 48 -11.14 -5.17 1.16
N ASP A 49 -11.81 -4.91 2.29
CA ASP A 49 -12.59 -3.69 2.50
C ASP A 49 -11.69 -2.45 2.51
N ILE A 50 -10.59 -2.50 3.28
CA ILE A 50 -9.63 -1.41 3.38
C ILE A 50 -8.94 -1.17 2.03
N TRP A 51 -8.53 -2.24 1.34
CA TRP A 51 -7.83 -2.13 0.07
C TRP A 51 -8.74 -1.61 -1.05
N ASN A 52 -10.02 -2.00 -1.06
CA ASN A 52 -11.00 -1.48 -2.01
C ASN A 52 -11.31 0.01 -1.75
N ALA A 53 -11.45 0.41 -0.49
CA ALA A 53 -11.60 1.81 -0.12
C ALA A 53 -10.36 2.64 -0.55
N PHE A 54 -9.16 2.14 -0.28
CA PHE A 54 -7.91 2.77 -0.71
C PHE A 54 -7.86 2.98 -2.23
N LYS A 55 -8.11 1.92 -3.03
CA LYS A 55 -8.11 2.02 -4.49
C LYS A 55 -9.14 3.02 -5.03
N LYS A 56 -10.29 3.15 -4.36
CA LYS A 56 -11.36 4.06 -4.78
C LYS A 56 -10.96 5.53 -4.60
N GLU A 57 -10.31 5.85 -3.49
CA GLU A 57 -9.89 7.22 -3.17
C GLU A 57 -8.53 7.59 -3.79
N TYR A 58 -7.68 6.60 -4.09
CA TYR A 58 -6.38 6.82 -4.72
C TYR A 58 -6.53 7.13 -6.21
N ALA A 59 -6.50 8.41 -6.57
CA ALA A 59 -6.82 8.92 -7.91
C ALA A 59 -5.84 8.52 -9.04
N ASP A 60 -4.73 7.84 -8.76
CA ASP A 60 -3.69 7.51 -9.76
C ASP A 60 -3.69 6.00 -10.12
N ALA A 61 -4.44 5.68 -11.18
CA ALA A 61 -4.56 4.32 -11.71
C ALA A 61 -3.25 3.77 -12.28
N ALA A 62 -2.32 4.62 -12.75
CA ALA A 62 -1.05 4.17 -13.30
C ALA A 62 -0.14 3.62 -12.19
N VAL A 63 -0.15 4.26 -11.02
CA VAL A 63 0.53 3.76 -9.82
C VAL A 63 -0.09 2.45 -9.36
N LEU A 64 -1.43 2.34 -9.27
CA LEU A 64 -2.09 1.08 -8.87
C LEU A 64 -1.71 -0.08 -9.79
N LYS A 65 -1.73 0.14 -11.11
CA LYS A 65 -1.32 -0.86 -12.09
C LYS A 65 0.16 -1.25 -11.91
N LYS A 66 1.04 -0.26 -11.72
CA LYS A 66 2.46 -0.50 -11.49
C LYS A 66 2.70 -1.27 -10.19
N THR A 67 1.93 -1.02 -9.13
CA THR A 67 1.99 -1.79 -7.87
C THR A 67 1.71 -3.27 -8.13
N GLU A 68 0.69 -3.60 -8.93
CA GLU A 68 0.38 -4.99 -9.30
C GLU A 68 1.51 -5.64 -10.11
N ASP A 69 2.12 -4.89 -11.03
CA ASP A 69 3.25 -5.37 -11.83
C ASP A 69 4.49 -5.64 -10.97
N ILE A 70 4.83 -4.74 -10.03
CA ILE A 70 5.94 -4.92 -9.08
C ILE A 70 5.67 -6.13 -8.18
N GLU A 71 4.44 -6.27 -7.68
CA GLU A 71 4.06 -7.40 -6.83
C GLU A 71 4.22 -8.75 -7.56
N LYS A 72 3.83 -8.82 -8.84
CA LYS A 72 4.05 -10.01 -9.67
C LYS A 72 5.52 -10.35 -9.79
N ARG A 73 6.37 -9.37 -10.12
CA ARG A 73 7.83 -9.57 -10.26
C ARG A 73 8.48 -10.09 -8.98
N ALA A 74 8.09 -9.54 -7.82
CA ALA A 74 8.61 -9.98 -6.54
C ALA A 74 8.29 -11.46 -6.26
N ARG A 75 7.09 -11.94 -6.64
CA ARG A 75 6.70 -13.36 -6.46
C ARG A 75 7.51 -14.32 -7.33
N TYR A 76 7.94 -13.91 -8.52
CA TYR A 76 8.78 -14.75 -9.39
C TYR A 76 10.24 -14.83 -8.93
N ALA A 77 10.72 -13.85 -8.16
CA ALA A 77 12.08 -13.82 -7.64
C ALA A 77 12.26 -14.69 -6.37
N GLU A 78 11.16 -15.09 -5.72
CA GLU A 78 11.16 -16.00 -4.56
C GLU A 78 10.95 -17.49 -4.97
N HIS A 79 11.08 -17.80 -6.27
CA HIS A 79 11.12 -19.16 -6.82
C HIS A 79 12.47 -19.41 -7.50
#